data_AF-A0A812MLB0-F1
#
_entry.id   AF-A0A812MLB0-F1
#
_cell.length_a   1.000
_cell.length_b   1.000
_cell.length_c   1.000
_cell.angle_alpha   90.00
_cell.angle_beta   90.00
_cell.angle_gamma   90.00
#
_symmetry.space_group_name_H-M   'P 1'
#
loop_
_entity.id
_entity.type
_entity.pdbx_description
1 polymer ?
#
loop_
_entity_poly.entity_id
_entity_poly.type
_entity_poly.pdbx_seq_one_letter_code
_entity_poly.pdbx_strand_id
1 'polypeptide(L)'
;MMHSVLRVYLVLFLNLKGLRAAGLLRQPCPPGYVQVAPVHFDCARSGVALEARYLAPAGETSTVFVLPLGVTNFEVSLQPEVPGSQVDWLVTLGSKQLVGPSGVVDDQRRFGSDEGLQINFSGSKAQKEKVAFKGTTLAPLTFQVRNRDLYPQLLHLV
;
A
#
# COMPACT_ATOMS: atom_id res chain seq x y z
N MET A 1 -9.22 -38.61 -32.16
CA MET A 1 -10.43 -37.95 -31.65
C MET A 1 -10.32 -37.84 -30.14
N MET A 2 -9.79 -36.72 -29.64
CA MET A 2 -9.66 -36.43 -28.21
C MET A 2 -10.51 -35.20 -27.91
N HIS A 3 -11.55 -35.38 -27.09
CA HIS A 3 -12.44 -34.31 -26.66
C HIS A 3 -11.82 -33.60 -25.45
N SER A 4 -11.30 -32.39 -25.66
CA SER A 4 -10.94 -31.49 -24.57
C SER A 4 -12.17 -30.79 -24.04
N VAL A 5 -12.45 -31.00 -22.75
CA VAL A 5 -13.58 -30.43 -22.02
C VAL A 5 -13.26 -28.99 -21.62
N LEU A 6 -13.98 -28.04 -22.22
CA LEU A 6 -13.93 -26.62 -21.90
C LEU A 6 -14.67 -26.37 -20.56
N ARG A 7 -13.94 -26.04 -19.49
CA ARG A 7 -14.54 -25.59 -18.22
C ARG A 7 -14.84 -24.10 -18.29
N VAL A 8 -16.10 -23.76 -18.52
CA VAL A 8 -16.64 -22.40 -18.39
C VAL A 8 -16.91 -22.14 -16.91
N TYR A 9 -16.17 -21.23 -16.29
CA TYR A 9 -16.50 -20.73 -14.96
C TYR A 9 -17.53 -19.60 -15.08
N LEU A 10 -18.76 -19.93 -14.71
CA LEU A 10 -19.87 -19.00 -14.53
C LEU A 10 -19.59 -18.13 -13.30
N VAL A 11 -19.32 -16.83 -13.47
CA VAL A 11 -19.31 -15.87 -12.36
C VAL A 11 -20.61 -15.07 -12.40
N LEU A 12 -21.44 -15.30 -11.38
CA LEU A 12 -22.74 -14.69 -11.15
C LEU A 12 -22.64 -13.16 -11.08
N PHE A 13 -23.38 -12.44 -11.93
CA PHE A 13 -23.67 -11.02 -11.71
C PHE A 13 -24.82 -10.90 -10.71
N LEU A 14 -24.50 -10.63 -9.43
CA LEU A 14 -25.50 -10.23 -8.45
C LEU A 14 -25.80 -8.73 -8.59
N ASN A 15 -27.01 -8.46 -9.06
CA ASN A 15 -27.63 -7.15 -9.14
C ASN A 15 -28.01 -6.69 -7.72
N LEU A 16 -27.30 -5.68 -7.20
CA LEU A 16 -27.60 -5.08 -5.89
C LEU A 16 -27.93 -3.59 -6.06
N LYS A 17 -29.16 -3.31 -6.49
CA LYS A 17 -29.80 -2.01 -6.22
C LYS A 17 -30.18 -1.98 -4.74
N GLY A 18 -29.53 -1.13 -3.94
CA GLY A 18 -30.02 -0.77 -2.60
C GLY A 18 -29.09 -0.99 -1.40
N LEU A 19 -27.76 -1.06 -1.58
CA LEU A 19 -26.85 -1.02 -0.44
C LEU A 19 -26.55 0.43 -0.04
N ARG A 20 -27.19 0.88 1.04
CA ARG A 20 -26.66 1.99 1.85
C ARG A 20 -25.20 1.66 2.15
N ALA A 21 -24.29 2.58 1.82
CA ALA A 21 -22.87 2.50 2.13
C ALA A 21 -22.67 2.56 3.66
N ALA A 22 -22.92 1.45 4.33
CA ALA A 22 -22.28 1.18 5.61
C ALA A 22 -20.79 1.03 5.28
N GLY A 23 -19.97 1.96 5.77
CA GLY A 23 -18.51 1.88 5.66
C GLY A 23 -18.07 0.51 6.12
N LEU A 24 -17.67 -0.32 5.16
CA LEU A 24 -17.03 -1.60 5.42
C LEU A 24 -15.64 -1.26 5.95
N LEU A 25 -15.55 -1.01 7.25
CA LEU A 25 -14.32 -1.17 8.02
C LEU A 25 -13.87 -2.60 7.79
N ARG A 26 -13.04 -2.82 6.76
CA ARG A 26 -12.44 -4.12 6.48
C ARG A 26 -11.49 -4.39 7.64
N GLN A 27 -11.96 -5.22 8.57
CA GLN A 27 -11.16 -5.67 9.71
C GLN A 27 -9.80 -6.20 9.24
N PRO A 28 -8.74 -6.03 10.06
CA PRO A 28 -7.49 -6.73 9.83
C PRO A 28 -7.77 -8.22 9.68
N CYS A 29 -7.03 -8.88 8.78
CA CYS A 29 -7.16 -10.32 8.58
C CYS A 29 -7.01 -11.05 9.93
N PRO A 30 -7.82 -12.09 10.22
CA PRO A 30 -7.61 -12.91 11.41
C PRO A 30 -6.17 -13.44 11.48
N PRO A 31 -5.64 -13.76 12.67
CA PRO A 31 -4.31 -14.35 12.80
C PRO A 31 -4.14 -15.55 11.85
N GLY A 32 -3.03 -15.57 11.10
CA GLY A 32 -2.73 -16.61 10.10
C GLY A 32 -3.20 -16.31 8.67
N TYR A 33 -3.96 -15.24 8.43
CA TYR A 33 -4.38 -14.81 7.10
C TYR A 33 -3.58 -13.60 6.61
N VAL A 34 -3.49 -13.44 5.29
CA VAL A 34 -2.74 -12.36 4.62
C VAL A 34 -3.63 -11.65 3.59
N GLN A 35 -3.51 -10.33 3.47
CA GLN A 35 -4.21 -9.57 2.44
C GLN A 35 -3.45 -9.66 1.10
N VAL A 36 -4.18 -9.95 0.03
CA VAL A 36 -3.68 -9.95 -1.36
C VAL A 36 -4.30 -8.82 -2.19
N ALA A 37 -5.32 -8.16 -1.65
CA ALA A 37 -5.96 -6.98 -2.23
C ALA A 37 -5.41 -5.72 -1.56
N PRO A 38 -5.63 -4.52 -2.15
CA PRO A 38 -5.26 -3.28 -1.51
C PRO A 38 -5.83 -3.20 -0.08
N VAL A 39 -4.96 -2.84 0.86
CA VAL A 39 -5.30 -2.52 2.23
C VAL A 39 -6.07 -1.21 2.23
N HIS A 40 -7.19 -1.18 2.95
CA HIS A 40 -7.95 0.05 3.14
C HIS A 40 -7.79 0.48 4.60
N PHE A 41 -7.04 1.55 4.81
CA PHE A 41 -6.98 2.20 6.10
C PHE A 41 -8.05 3.28 6.14
N ASP A 42 -9.15 3.02 6.83
CA ASP A 42 -10.10 4.08 7.14
C ASP A 42 -9.48 4.95 8.23
N CYS A 43 -8.97 6.12 7.85
CA CYS A 43 -8.47 7.13 8.78
C CYS A 43 -9.63 7.74 9.57
N ALA A 44 -10.27 6.98 10.46
CA ALA A 44 -10.97 7.55 11.59
C ALA A 44 -9.94 8.18 12.53
N ARG A 45 -10.32 9.22 13.29
CA ARG A 45 -9.46 9.94 14.26
C ARG A 45 -8.98 9.04 15.41
N SER A 46 -8.24 7.98 15.15
CA SER A 46 -7.64 7.15 16.18
C SER A 46 -6.15 7.43 16.19
N GLY A 47 -5.66 7.97 17.31
CA GLY A 47 -4.22 7.99 17.63
C GLY A 47 -3.67 6.57 17.91
N VAL A 48 -4.18 5.57 17.19
CA VAL A 48 -3.87 4.15 17.30
C VAL A 48 -3.25 3.74 15.97
N ALA A 49 -2.08 3.09 16.02
CA ALA A 49 -1.45 2.52 14.85
C ALA A 49 -2.36 1.44 14.23
N LEU A 50 -2.52 1.48 12.91
CA LEU A 50 -3.30 0.48 12.19
C LEU A 50 -2.32 -0.52 11.57
N GLU A 51 -2.51 -1.80 11.83
CA GLU A 51 -1.62 -2.83 11.32
C GLU A 51 -2.29 -3.72 10.28
N ALA A 52 -1.52 -4.11 9.25
CA ALA A 52 -1.96 -5.07 8.24
C ALA A 52 -0.81 -6.00 7.82
N ARG A 53 -1.16 -7.23 7.42
CA ARG A 53 -0.23 -8.15 6.76
C ARG A 53 -0.59 -8.26 5.28
N TYR A 54 0.35 -7.92 4.40
CA TYR A 54 0.15 -7.87 2.96
C TYR A 54 1.14 -8.78 2.23
N LEU A 55 0.64 -9.63 1.33
CA LEU A 55 1.46 -10.49 0.49
C LEU A 55 1.81 -9.75 -0.81
N ALA A 56 3.00 -9.15 -0.87
CA ALA A 56 3.47 -8.49 -2.08
C ALA A 56 3.96 -9.53 -3.11
N PRO A 57 3.37 -9.59 -4.31
CA PRO A 57 3.91 -10.43 -5.38
C PRO A 57 5.30 -9.95 -5.81
N ALA A 58 6.06 -10.79 -6.53
CA ALA A 58 7.29 -10.34 -7.19
C ALA A 58 6.96 -9.26 -8.23
N GLY A 59 7.81 -8.24 -8.35
CA GLY A 59 7.60 -7.08 -9.21
C GLY A 59 6.92 -5.90 -8.52
N GLU A 60 6.26 -5.06 -9.30
CA GLU A 60 5.59 -3.83 -8.81
C GLU A 60 4.09 -4.05 -8.70
N THR A 61 3.54 -3.64 -7.56
CA THR A 61 2.09 -3.67 -7.32
C THR A 61 1.42 -2.44 -7.91
N SER A 62 0.17 -2.59 -8.40
CA SER A 62 -0.59 -1.45 -8.91
C SER A 62 -1.01 -0.48 -7.81
N THR A 63 -1.44 -0.98 -6.66
CA THR A 63 -1.79 -0.21 -5.46
C THR A 63 -1.83 -1.17 -4.26
N VAL A 64 -1.16 -0.79 -3.17
CA VAL A 64 -1.24 -1.44 -1.86
C VAL A 64 -2.25 -0.73 -0.97
N PHE A 65 -2.26 0.61 -0.92
CA PHE A 65 -3.35 1.37 -0.30
C PHE A 65 -3.40 2.80 -0.86
N VAL A 66 -4.51 3.49 -0.61
CA VAL A 66 -4.69 4.89 -0.98
C VAL A 66 -4.95 5.70 0.28
N LEU A 67 -4.20 6.78 0.46
CA LEU A 67 -4.53 7.80 1.45
C LEU A 67 -5.40 8.88 0.78
N PRO A 68 -6.59 9.17 1.30
CA PRO A 68 -7.45 10.18 0.71
C PRO A 68 -6.88 11.60 0.88
N LEU A 69 -7.42 12.54 0.12
CA LEU A 69 -7.14 13.96 0.30
C LEU A 69 -7.63 14.46 1.68
N GLY A 70 -7.01 15.52 2.18
CA GLY A 70 -7.36 16.13 3.47
C GLY A 70 -6.86 15.39 4.70
N VAL A 71 -6.11 14.29 4.53
CA VAL A 71 -5.43 13.63 5.66
C VAL A 71 -4.25 14.49 6.10
N THR A 72 -4.11 14.64 7.42
CA THR A 72 -3.04 15.42 8.02
C THR A 72 -2.08 14.52 8.78
N ASN A 73 -0.80 14.87 8.73
CA ASN A 73 0.28 14.29 9.56
C ASN A 73 0.18 12.76 9.72
N PHE A 74 0.67 12.03 8.73
CA PHE A 74 0.57 10.58 8.73
C PHE A 74 1.95 9.94 8.57
N GLU A 75 2.04 8.69 9.00
CA GLU A 75 3.22 7.88 8.89
C GLU A 75 2.79 6.48 8.48
N VAL A 76 3.59 5.86 7.62
CA VAL A 76 3.43 4.46 7.28
C VAL A 76 4.79 3.80 7.24
N SER A 77 4.81 2.55 7.64
CA SER A 77 5.98 1.71 7.63
C SER A 77 5.72 0.36 6.99
N LEU A 78 6.79 -0.19 6.43
CA LEU A 78 6.85 -1.43 5.69
C LEU A 78 8.00 -2.25 6.26
N GLN A 79 7.69 -3.44 6.73
CA GLN A 79 8.68 -4.37 7.26
C GLN A 79 8.48 -5.76 6.64
N PRO A 80 9.47 -6.30 5.91
CA PRO A 80 9.46 -7.69 5.50
C PRO A 80 9.51 -8.63 6.70
N GLU A 81 8.76 -9.72 6.65
CA GLU A 81 8.89 -10.80 7.64
C GLU A 81 10.17 -11.63 7.41
N VAL A 82 10.66 -11.68 6.18
CA VAL A 82 11.92 -12.35 5.83
C VAL A 82 13.06 -11.33 5.84
N PRO A 83 14.07 -11.49 6.73
CA PRO A 83 15.22 -10.60 6.74
C PRO A 83 15.99 -10.63 5.41
N GLY A 84 16.36 -9.44 4.93
CA GLY A 84 17.15 -9.29 3.70
C GLY A 84 16.33 -9.19 2.41
N SER A 85 15.00 -9.31 2.49
CA SER A 85 14.11 -9.08 1.36
C SER A 85 14.26 -7.68 0.78
N GLN A 86 14.26 -7.60 -0.55
CA GLN A 86 14.42 -6.35 -1.29
C GLN A 86 13.06 -5.79 -1.69
N VAL A 87 12.38 -5.18 -0.72
CA VAL A 87 11.12 -4.47 -0.98
C VAL A 87 11.30 -2.98 -0.76
N ASP A 88 10.68 -2.17 -1.61
CA ASP A 88 10.77 -0.71 -1.54
C ASP A 88 9.37 -0.09 -1.63
N TRP A 89 9.17 1.01 -0.90
CA TRP A 89 8.01 1.89 -1.12
C TRP A 89 8.12 2.64 -2.45
N LEU A 90 6.98 2.74 -3.12
CA LEU A 90 6.69 3.68 -4.19
C LEU A 90 5.47 4.48 -3.76
N VAL A 91 5.60 5.81 -3.68
CA VAL A 91 4.48 6.67 -3.29
C VAL A 91 4.30 7.74 -4.33
N THR A 92 3.07 7.88 -4.83
CA THR A 92 2.71 8.89 -5.82
C THR A 92 1.61 9.81 -5.30
N LEU A 93 1.66 11.08 -5.70
CA LEU A 93 0.61 12.08 -5.55
C LEU A 93 0.04 12.36 -6.95
N GLY A 94 -1.15 11.85 -7.24
CA GLY A 94 -1.65 11.82 -8.62
C GLY A 94 -0.68 11.05 -9.55
N SER A 95 -0.14 11.72 -10.56
CA SER A 95 0.85 11.15 -11.48
C SER A 95 2.32 11.39 -11.08
N LYS A 96 2.56 12.17 -10.02
CA LYS A 96 3.92 12.54 -9.59
C LYS A 96 4.43 11.55 -8.56
N GLN A 97 5.61 10.98 -8.80
CA GLN A 97 6.26 10.12 -7.81
C GLN A 97 6.95 10.96 -6.73
N LEU A 98 6.54 10.74 -5.48
CA LEU A 98 7.09 11.41 -4.30
C LEU A 98 8.18 10.59 -3.62
N VAL A 99 8.04 9.27 -3.58
CA VAL A 99 9.00 8.35 -2.94
C VAL A 99 9.27 7.18 -3.88
N GLY A 100 10.53 6.76 -3.94
CA GLY A 100 10.94 5.54 -4.61
C GLY A 100 12.28 5.00 -4.11
N PRO A 101 12.79 3.93 -4.75
CA PRO A 101 14.04 3.29 -4.35
C PRO A 101 15.25 4.24 -4.34
N SER A 102 15.21 5.30 -5.15
CA SER A 102 16.23 6.33 -5.21
C SER A 102 16.11 7.38 -4.11
N GLY A 103 14.97 7.53 -3.42
CA GLY A 103 14.75 8.52 -2.37
C GLY A 103 13.41 9.26 -2.50
N VAL A 104 13.33 10.42 -1.85
CA VAL A 104 12.20 11.36 -1.96
C VAL A 104 12.47 12.33 -3.11
N VAL A 105 11.43 12.64 -3.90
CA VAL A 105 11.33 13.70 -4.93
C VAL A 105 12.67 14.07 -5.57
N ASP A 106 12.95 13.53 -6.76
CA ASP A 106 13.97 13.94 -7.74
C ASP A 106 15.44 14.08 -7.29
N ASP A 107 15.80 13.94 -6.01
CA ASP A 107 17.13 14.37 -5.53
C ASP A 107 17.82 13.39 -4.56
N GLN A 108 17.38 12.14 -4.51
CA GLN A 108 17.93 11.07 -3.66
C GLN A 108 18.01 11.39 -2.14
N ARG A 109 17.26 12.40 -1.68
CA ARG A 109 17.29 12.80 -0.27
C ARG A 109 16.31 11.98 0.55
N ARG A 110 16.62 11.81 1.83
CA ARG A 110 15.71 11.26 2.85
C ARG A 110 14.62 12.24 3.28
N PHE A 111 14.72 13.50 2.84
CA PHE A 111 13.79 14.56 3.17
C PHE A 111 13.47 15.37 1.91
N GLY A 112 12.21 15.73 1.74
CA GLY A 112 11.74 16.60 0.67
C GLY A 112 10.44 17.31 1.06
N SER A 113 9.96 18.15 0.15
CA SER A 113 8.65 18.77 0.30
C SER A 113 8.00 18.91 -1.06
N ASP A 114 6.69 18.68 -1.12
CA ASP A 114 5.90 18.92 -2.31
C ASP A 114 4.56 19.54 -1.95
N GLU A 115 4.18 20.64 -2.60
CA GLU A 115 2.89 21.33 -2.37
C GLU A 115 2.56 21.60 -0.88
N GLY A 116 3.58 21.90 -0.06
CA GLY A 116 3.43 22.13 1.38
C GLY A 116 3.39 20.86 2.25
N LEU A 117 3.47 19.67 1.64
CA LEU A 117 3.63 18.39 2.32
C LEU A 117 5.12 18.10 2.51
N GLN A 118 5.60 18.11 3.76
CA GLN A 118 6.96 17.67 4.08
C GLN A 118 7.01 16.15 4.12
N ILE A 119 8.05 15.55 3.55
CA ILE A 119 8.18 14.11 3.37
C ILE A 119 9.50 13.69 4.00
N ASN A 120 9.46 12.68 4.87
CA ASN A 120 10.63 12.07 5.49
C ASN A 120 10.62 10.57 5.21
N PHE A 121 11.64 10.08 4.52
CA PHE A 121 11.80 8.69 4.15
C PHE A 121 13.06 8.12 4.80
N SER A 122 12.93 6.96 5.44
CA SER A 122 14.07 6.27 6.06
C SER A 122 15.18 5.88 5.07
N GLY A 123 14.83 5.76 3.78
CA GLY A 123 15.70 5.26 2.72
C GLY A 123 15.37 3.81 2.35
N SER A 124 15.78 3.43 1.14
CA SER A 124 15.64 2.06 0.64
C SER A 124 16.58 1.10 1.37
N LYS A 125 16.15 -0.16 1.56
CA LYS A 125 16.89 -1.24 2.25
C LYS A 125 17.00 -1.12 3.76
N ALA A 126 16.21 -0.26 4.40
CA ALA A 126 16.05 -0.35 5.85
C ALA A 126 15.33 -1.68 6.18
N GLN A 127 15.67 -2.31 7.32
CA GLN A 127 14.90 -3.48 7.80
C GLN A 127 13.40 -3.14 7.97
N LYS A 128 13.12 -1.86 8.24
CA LYS A 128 11.80 -1.26 8.27
C LYS A 128 11.87 0.04 7.48
N GLU A 129 11.25 0.09 6.31
CA GLU A 129 11.11 1.31 5.54
C GLU A 129 9.96 2.14 6.11
N LYS A 130 10.18 3.44 6.28
CA LYS A 130 9.22 4.35 6.88
C LYS A 130 9.12 5.61 6.05
N VAL A 131 7.89 6.00 5.74
CA VAL A 131 7.58 7.27 5.09
C VAL A 131 6.66 8.06 6.01
N ALA A 132 7.08 9.25 6.41
CA ALA A 132 6.30 10.19 7.20
C ALA A 132 6.01 11.44 6.40
N PHE A 133 4.77 11.90 6.46
CA PHE A 133 4.30 13.08 5.77
C PHE A 133 3.73 14.06 6.79
N LYS A 134 4.24 15.29 6.80
CA LYS A 134 3.75 16.37 7.66
C LYS A 134 3.12 17.46 6.80
N GLY A 135 1.94 17.91 7.19
CA GLY A 135 1.09 18.78 6.39
C GLY A 135 -0.25 18.12 6.08
N THR A 136 -0.96 18.66 5.07
CA THR A 136 -2.27 18.15 4.62
C THR A 136 -2.16 17.69 3.18
N THR A 137 -2.68 16.50 2.87
CA THR A 137 -2.72 16.00 1.48
C THR A 137 -3.70 16.83 0.65
N LEU A 138 -3.22 17.44 -0.44
CA LEU A 138 -4.06 18.21 -1.38
C LEU A 138 -4.67 17.33 -2.49
N ALA A 139 -4.12 16.13 -2.69
CA ALA A 139 -4.65 15.09 -3.56
C ALA A 139 -4.41 13.71 -2.92
N PRO A 140 -5.08 12.64 -3.40
CA PRO A 140 -4.85 11.29 -2.89
C PRO A 140 -3.42 10.82 -3.11
N LEU A 141 -2.85 10.15 -2.11
CA LEU A 141 -1.57 9.46 -2.22
C LEU A 141 -1.80 7.99 -2.51
N THR A 142 -1.12 7.46 -3.52
CA THR A 142 -1.14 6.03 -3.84
C THR A 142 0.14 5.40 -3.35
N PHE A 143 0.00 4.34 -2.57
CA PHE A 143 1.11 3.54 -2.07
C PHE A 143 1.21 2.27 -2.88
N GLN A 144 2.42 1.96 -3.30
CA GLN A 144 2.79 0.79 -4.08
C GLN A 144 4.03 0.18 -3.44
N VAL A 145 4.15 -1.14 -3.55
CA VAL A 145 5.35 -1.88 -3.20
C VAL A 145 6.01 -2.39 -4.47
N ARG A 146 7.33 -2.22 -4.53
CA ARG A 146 8.21 -2.92 -5.47
C ARG A 146 8.95 -4.02 -4.72
N ASN A 147 8.65 -5.27 -5.04
CA ASN A 147 9.36 -6.44 -4.55
C ASN A 147 10.35 -6.92 -5.62
N ARG A 148 11.65 -6.82 -5.32
CA ARG A 148 12.73 -7.24 -6.22
C ARG A 148 13.18 -8.69 -6.00
N ASP A 149 12.59 -9.39 -5.04
CA ASP A 149 12.83 -10.81 -4.84
C ASP A 149 12.11 -11.64 -5.92
N LEU A 150 12.55 -12.88 -6.11
CA LEU A 150 11.95 -13.84 -7.06
C LEU A 150 10.59 -14.37 -6.59
N TYR A 151 10.29 -14.25 -5.30
CA TYR A 151 9.11 -14.84 -4.67
C TYR A 151 8.28 -13.77 -3.97
N PRO A 152 6.96 -14.01 -3.80
CA PRO A 152 6.12 -13.14 -3.00
C PRO A 152 6.67 -12.98 -1.57
N GLN A 153 6.59 -11.76 -1.04
CA GLN A 153 7.03 -11.43 0.31
C GLN A 153 5.87 -11.05 1.20
N LEU A 154 5.88 -11.56 2.42
CA LEU A 154 4.92 -11.15 3.43
C LEU A 154 5.43 -9.93 4.17
N LEU A 155 4.58 -8.91 4.23
CA LEU A 155 4.90 -7.60 4.72
C LEU A 155 4.01 -7.24 5.89
N HIS A 156 4.61 -6.71 6.94
CA HIS A 156 3.91 -6.04 8.03
C HIS A 156 3.87 -4.54 7.73
N LEU A 157 2.66 -4.01 7.61
CA LEU A 157 2.37 -2.60 7.39
C LEU A 157 1.83 -2.01 8.70
N VAL A 158 2.39 -0.89 9.13
CA VAL A 158 2.01 -0.15 10.34
C VAL A 158 2.02 1.33 10.09
#